data_AF-A0A317GVC5-F1
#
_entry.id   AF-A0A317GVC5-F1
#
_cell.length_a   1.000
_cell.length_b   1.000
_cell.length_c   1.000
_cell.angle_alpha   90.00
_cell.angle_beta   90.00
_cell.angle_gamma   90.00
#
_symmetry.space_group_name_H-M   'P 1'
#
loop_
_entity.id
_entity.type
_entity.pdbx_description
1 polymer ?
#
loop_
_entity_poly.entity_id
_entity_poly.type
_entity_poly.pdbx_seq_one_letter_code
_entity_poly.pdbx_strand_id
1 'polypeptide(L)' 'MTLFSIVFLIALAISTGTRLWLARRHIEHIRAHRDLVPSEFASEITLEAHHKAADYSSAKTRLAIV' A
#
# COMPACT_ATOMS: atom_id res chain seq x y z
N MET A 1 23.02 -21.94 16.96
CA MET A 1 22.58 -20.93 15.98
C MET A 1 23.82 -20.42 15.26
N THR A 2 23.89 -20.51 13.93
CA THR A 2 25.06 -19.99 13.19
C THR A 2 24.89 -18.48 12.96
N LEU A 3 26.01 -17.74 12.80
CA LEU A 3 25.99 -16.31 12.50
C LEU A 3 25.14 -16.00 11.25
N PHE A 4 25.24 -16.86 10.23
CA PHE A 4 24.44 -16.77 9.01
C PHE A 4 22.93 -16.81 9.31
N SER A 5 22.47 -17.76 10.14
CA SER A 5 21.06 -17.86 10.52
C SER A 5 20.56 -16.59 11.22
N ILE A 6 21.38 -15.98 12.09
CA ILE A 6 21.02 -14.74 12.79
C ILE A 6 20.88 -13.58 11.79
N VAL A 7 21.87 -13.38 10.92
CA VAL A 7 21.83 -12.32 9.90
C VAL A 7 20.65 -12.50 8.94
N PHE A 8 20.39 -13.74 8.53
CA PHE A 8 19.24 -14.07 7.67
C PHE A 8 17.91 -13.71 8.33
N LEU A 9 17.72 -14.07 9.60
CA LEU A 9 16.49 -13.73 10.34
C LEU A 9 16.31 -12.22 10.52
N ILE A 10 17.39 -11.48 10.77
CA ILE A 10 17.34 -10.01 10.85
C ILE A 10 16.94 -9.42 9.49
N ALA A 11 17.58 -9.86 8.40
CA ALA A 11 17.26 -9.39 7.05
C ALA A 11 15.80 -9.71 6.68
N LEU A 12 15.32 -10.92 7.01
CA LEU A 12 13.94 -11.33 6.79
C LEU A 12 12.95 -10.47 7.59
N ALA A 13 13.27 -10.18 8.85
CA ALA A 13 12.44 -9.33 9.71
C ALA A 13 12.39 -7.89 9.18
N ILE A 14 13.52 -7.31 8.78
CA ILE A 14 13.59 -5.96 8.19
C ILE A 14 12.81 -5.91 6.87
N SER A 15 13.00 -6.88 5.98
CA SER A 15 12.29 -6.94 4.70
C SER A 15 10.78 -7.03 4.89
N THR A 16 10.33 -7.93 5.75
CA THR A 16 8.90 -8.11 6.07
C THR A 16 8.33 -6.86 6.72
N GLY A 17 9.01 -6.31 7.74
CA GLY A 17 8.61 -5.08 8.42
C GLY A 17 8.49 -3.89 7.47
N THR A 18 9.46 -3.74 6.56
CA THR A 18 9.46 -2.67 5.55
C THR A 18 8.26 -2.82 4.60
N ARG A 19 7.97 -4.03 4.13
CA ARG A 19 6.81 -4.30 3.27
C ARG A 19 5.49 -3.97 3.96
N LEU A 20 5.33 -4.38 5.22
CA LEU A 20 4.13 -4.07 6.01
C LEU A 20 3.98 -2.57 6.26
N TRP A 21 5.08 -1.87 6.56
CA TRP A 21 5.08 -0.42 6.72
C TRP A 21 4.69 0.31 5.44
N LEU A 22 5.28 -0.06 4.29
CA LEU A 22 4.95 0.53 2.99
C LEU A 22 3.49 0.29 2.60
N ALA A 23 2.97 -0.92 2.83
CA ALA A 23 1.57 -1.24 2.55
C ALA A 23 0.61 -0.37 3.35
N ARG A 24 0.88 -0.18 4.66
CA ARG A 24 0.10 0.73 5.52
C ARG A 24 0.19 2.17 5.01
N ARG A 25 1.39 2.67 4.71
CA ARG A 25 1.60 4.02 4.17
C ARG A 25 0.82 4.25 2.88
N HIS A 26 0.79 3.24 2.00
CA HIS A 26 0.08 3.31 0.73
C HIS A 26 -1.44 3.42 0.91
N ILE A 27 -2.02 2.59 1.79
CA ILE A 27 -3.46 2.63 2.10
C ILE A 27 -3.86 3.99 2.70
N GLU A 28 -3.08 4.49 3.66
CA GLU A 28 -3.38 5.79 4.28
C GLU A 28 -3.26 6.95 3.29
N HIS A 29 -2.27 6.92 2.39
CA HIS A 29 -2.15 7.91 1.33
C HIS A 29 -3.35 7.89 0.38
N ILE A 30 -3.80 6.71 -0.06
CA ILE A 30 -4.97 6.56 -0.92
C ILE A 30 -6.21 7.11 -0.21
N ARG A 31 -6.43 6.73 1.06
CA ARG A 31 -7.57 7.20 1.86
C ARG A 31 -7.61 8.71 2.00
N ALA A 32 -6.46 9.36 2.17
CA ALA A 32 -6.39 10.81 2.30
C ALA A 32 -6.70 11.57 1.00
N HIS A 33 -6.49 10.96 -0.17
CA HIS A 33 -6.64 11.62 -1.48
C HIS A 33 -7.82 11.10 -2.31
N ARG A 34 -8.56 10.10 -1.83
CA ARG A 34 -9.68 9.45 -2.56
C ARG A 34 -10.81 10.40 -2.96
N ASP A 35 -10.97 11.52 -2.25
CA ASP A 35 -12.11 12.44 -2.40
C ASP A 35 -11.88 13.52 -3.46
N LEU A 36 -10.69 13.57 -4.07
CA LEU A 36 -10.34 14.55 -5.10
C LEU A 36 -9.63 13.86 -6.27
N VAL A 37 -10.24 13.91 -7.45
CA VAL A 37 -9.56 13.54 -8.69
C VAL A 37 -8.56 14.66 -9.02
N PRO A 38 -7.27 14.36 -9.25
CA PRO A 38 -6.33 15.38 -9.71
C PRO A 38 -6.82 16.01 -11.02
N SER A 39 -6.64 17.32 -11.17
CA SER A 39 -7.18 18.09 -12.30
C SER A 39 -6.76 17.56 -13.66
N GLU A 40 -5.58 16.93 -13.74
CA GLU A 40 -5.05 16.30 -14.95
C GLU A 40 -5.89 15.10 -15.42
N PHE A 41 -6.61 14.43 -14.52
CA PHE A 41 -7.42 13.25 -14.81
C PHE A 41 -8.93 13.52 -14.76
N ALA A 42 -9.34 14.72 -14.38
CA ALA A 42 -10.74 15.09 -14.22
C ALA A 42 -11.55 15.00 -15.53
N SER A 43 -10.87 15.09 -16.68
CA SER A 43 -11.49 14.91 -18.00
C SER A 43 -11.67 13.44 -18.43
N GLU A 44 -10.96 12.51 -17.79
CA GLU A 44 -10.94 11.09 -18.19
C GLU A 44 -11.69 10.18 -17.21
N ILE A 45 -11.74 10.55 -15.93
CA ILE A 45 -12.24 9.68 -14.87
C ILE A 45 -13.19 10.47 -13.97
N THR A 46 -14.36 9.89 -13.71
CA THR A 46 -15.32 10.45 -12.76
C THR A 46 -14.85 10.24 -11.32
N LEU A 47 -15.31 11.08 -10.40
CA LEU A 47 -15.02 10.93 -8.97
C LEU A 47 -15.43 9.55 -8.43
N GLU A 48 -16.58 9.03 -8.87
CA GLU A 48 -17.05 7.69 -8.50
C GLU A 48 -16.10 6.57 -8.95
N ALA A 49 -15.58 6.66 -10.19
CA ALA A 49 -14.60 5.70 -10.69
C ALA A 49 -13.27 5.79 -9.92
N HIS A 50 -12.86 7.00 -9.54
CA HIS A 50 -11.69 7.21 -8.68
C HIS A 50 -11.87 6.60 -7.29
N HIS A 51 -13.03 6.79 -6.65
CA HIS A 51 -13.37 6.14 -5.39
C HIS A 51 -13.31 4.61 -5.49
N LYS A 52 -13.91 4.04 -6.54
CA LYS A 52 -13.88 2.59 -6.77
C LYS A 52 -12.45 2.07 -6.90
N ALA A 53 -11.58 2.78 -7.62
CA ALA A 53 -10.18 2.43 -7.75
C ALA A 53 -9.42 2.55 -6.42
N ALA A 54 -9.70 3.58 -5.62
CA ALA A 54 -9.12 3.78 -4.30
C ALA A 54 -9.52 2.67 -3.32
N ASP A 55 -10.80 2.29 -3.30
CA ASP A 55 -11.34 1.23 -2.44
C ASP A 55 -10.81 -0.14 -2.87
N TYR A 56 -10.77 -0.44 -4.17
CA TYR A 56 -10.18 -1.67 -4.70
C TYR A 56 -8.69 -1.79 -4.36
N SER A 57 -7.92 -0.73 -4.59
CA SER A 57 -6.48 -0.71 -4.31
C SER A 57 -6.22 -0.91 -2.82
N SER A 58 -6.97 -0.23 -1.96
CA SER A 58 -6.89 -0.38 -0.51
C SER A 58 -7.22 -1.81 -0.05
N ALA A 59 -8.28 -2.42 -0.61
CA ALA A 59 -8.66 -3.79 -0.29
C ALA A 59 -7.61 -4.80 -0.76
N LYS A 60 -7.09 -4.64 -1.98
CA LYS A 60 -6.03 -5.48 -2.56
C LYS A 60 -4.75 -5.40 -1.74
N THR A 61 -4.32 -4.19 -1.35
CA THR A 61 -3.13 -4.02 -0.51
C THR A 61 -3.33 -4.63 0.87
N ARG A 62 -4.52 -4.51 1.47
CA ARG A 62 -4.84 -5.15 2.75
C ARG A 62 -4.82 -6.68 2.65
N LEU A 63 -5.35 -7.25 1.57
CA LEU A 63 -5.29 -8.69 1.32
C LEU A 63 -3.85 -9.20 1.14
N ALA A 64 -2.96 -8.39 0.56
CA ALA A 64 -1.57 -8.79 0.34
C ALA A 64 -0.71 -8.83 1.63
N ILE A 65 -1.23 -8.31 2.76
CA ILE A 65 -0.51 -8.24 4.04
C ILE A 65 -1.19 -9.03 5.17
N VAL A 66 -2.35 -9.65 4.91
CA VAL A 66 -3.08 -10.54 5.81
C VAL A 66 -2.84 -11.97 5.36
#